data_AF-A0A662RNQ1-F1
#
_entry.id   AF-A0A662RNQ1-F1
#
_cell.length_a   1.000
_cell.length_b   1.000
_cell.length_c   1.000
_cell.angle_alpha   90.00
_cell.angle_beta   90.00
_cell.angle_gamma   90.00
#
_symmetry.space_group_name_H-M   'P 1'
#
loop_
_entity.id
_entity.type
_entity.pdbx_description
1 polymer ?
#
loop_
_entity_poly.entity_id
_entity_poly.type
_entity_poly.pdbx_seq_one_letter_code
_entity_poly.pdbx_strand_id
1 'polypeptide(L)'
;MKKMYEPRIVGFLCNWCCYAGADLAGVSRFQYPPSIRIIRVMCSGRVDPVIILDAFLYGADGVFVGGCHPGDCHYLQGNYYAEKKIEMAKRLLKEAGVSPEAVKAELKKTFSEKDAARLALSFKIVQEIDRLCNTGAKTEEYLDRLSVLRNYTKGFSDKFTTQVEEFARFMKQEQLEYLDEEY
;
A
#
# COMPACT_ATOMS: atom_id res chain seq x y z
N MET A 1 25.26 -9.35 -13.85
CA MET A 1 25.16 -8.97 -12.42
C MET A 1 23.72 -9.20 -11.99
N LYS A 2 23.45 -9.92 -10.90
CA LYS A 2 22.06 -10.06 -10.40
C LYS A 2 21.54 -8.67 -10.03
N LYS A 3 20.45 -8.21 -10.68
CA LYS A 3 19.74 -6.99 -10.26
C LYS A 3 19.40 -7.16 -8.77
N MET A 4 19.78 -6.19 -7.96
CA MET A 4 19.42 -6.18 -6.54
C MET A 4 17.89 -6.06 -6.47
N TYR A 5 17.23 -6.99 -5.79
CA TYR A 5 15.78 -6.98 -5.64
C TYR A 5 15.32 -5.65 -5.03
N GLU A 6 14.37 -4.99 -5.71
CA GLU A 6 13.75 -3.75 -5.28
C GLU A 6 12.27 -4.02 -4.96
N PRO A 7 11.82 -3.77 -3.73
CA PRO A 7 10.44 -4.08 -3.35
C PRO A 7 9.43 -3.22 -4.09
N ARG A 8 8.29 -3.83 -4.42
CA ARG A 8 7.15 -3.15 -5.03
C ARG A 8 6.18 -2.72 -3.95
N ILE A 9 6.14 -1.42 -3.65
CA ILE A 9 5.27 -0.87 -2.60
C ILE A 9 4.19 -0.02 -3.24
N VAL A 10 2.92 -0.27 -2.91
CA VAL A 10 1.81 0.61 -3.27
C VAL A 10 1.37 1.45 -2.07
N GLY A 11 1.22 2.75 -2.27
CA GLY A 11 0.82 3.70 -1.23
C GLY A 11 -0.52 4.35 -1.52
N PHE A 12 -1.54 4.15 -0.69
CA PHE A 12 -2.81 4.85 -0.78
C PHE A 12 -2.81 6.08 0.12
N LEU A 13 -2.74 7.28 -0.46
CA LEU A 13 -2.65 8.52 0.30
C LEU A 13 -3.93 9.35 0.20
N CYS A 14 -4.48 9.72 1.35
CA CYS A 14 -5.55 10.70 1.47
C CYS A 14 -5.14 12.05 0.87
N ASN A 15 -5.96 12.57 -0.04
CA ASN A 15 -5.78 13.81 -0.77
C ASN A 15 -5.53 15.00 0.15
N TRP A 16 -6.41 15.18 1.14
CA TRP A 16 -6.43 16.37 2.00
C TRP A 16 -5.26 16.45 2.95
N CYS A 17 -4.63 15.30 3.20
CA CYS A 17 -3.62 15.17 4.20
C CYS A 17 -2.38 14.54 3.61
N CYS A 18 -2.26 13.22 3.69
CA CYS A 18 -1.00 12.53 3.46
C CYS A 18 -0.41 12.76 2.05
N TYR A 19 -1.27 12.97 1.04
CA TYR A 19 -0.81 13.34 -0.30
C TYR A 19 -0.14 14.72 -0.33
N ALA A 20 -0.74 15.74 0.30
CA ALA A 20 -0.11 17.05 0.47
C ALA A 20 1.20 16.97 1.26
N GLY A 21 1.31 16.03 2.21
CA GLY A 21 2.57 15.75 2.89
C GLY A 21 3.64 15.15 1.99
N ALA A 22 3.24 14.30 1.03
CA ALA A 22 4.15 13.77 0.02
C ALA A 22 4.60 14.89 -0.94
N ASP A 23 3.69 15.78 -1.35
CA ASP A 23 4.03 16.97 -2.15
C ASP A 23 5.02 17.87 -1.40
N LEU A 24 4.75 18.14 -0.11
CA LEU A 24 5.66 18.91 0.74
C LEU A 24 7.01 18.23 0.89
N ALA A 25 7.06 16.90 0.98
CA ALA A 25 8.33 16.17 1.02
C ALA A 25 9.14 16.35 -0.27
N GLY A 26 8.47 16.36 -1.43
CA GLY A 26 9.08 16.68 -2.71
C GLY A 26 9.60 18.12 -2.78
N VAL A 27 8.80 19.10 -2.37
CA VAL A 27 9.18 20.53 -2.36
C VAL A 27 10.36 20.78 -1.41
N SER A 28 10.35 20.17 -0.22
CA SER A 28 11.44 20.22 0.76
C SER A 28 12.63 19.31 0.40
N ARG A 29 12.58 18.61 -0.74
CA ARG A 29 13.66 17.76 -1.27
C ARG A 29 14.08 16.62 -0.33
N PHE A 30 13.16 16.15 0.52
CA PHE A 30 13.43 14.99 1.37
C PHE A 30 13.59 13.75 0.50
N GLN A 31 14.73 13.08 0.64
CA GLN A 31 15.02 11.86 -0.11
C GLN A 31 14.34 10.66 0.54
N TYR A 32 13.71 9.85 -0.28
CA TYR A 32 13.14 8.56 0.09
C TYR A 32 13.34 7.57 -1.06
N PRO A 33 13.26 6.25 -0.80
CA PRO A 33 13.46 5.25 -1.84
C PRO A 33 12.40 5.33 -2.96
N PRO A 34 12.78 5.07 -4.23
CA PRO A 34 11.87 5.19 -5.37
C PRO A 34 10.88 4.01 -5.52
N SER A 35 10.89 3.06 -4.58
CA SER A 35 10.09 1.83 -4.59
C SER A 35 8.60 2.03 -4.36
N ILE A 36 8.18 3.16 -3.78
CA ILE A 36 6.78 3.43 -3.49
C ILE A 36 6.07 4.08 -4.68
N ARG A 37 4.93 3.51 -5.07
CA ARG A 37 3.99 4.09 -6.05
C ARG A 37 2.74 4.59 -5.35
N ILE A 38 2.50 5.90 -5.43
CA ILE A 38 1.39 6.54 -4.72
C ILE A 38 0.14 6.55 -5.59
N ILE A 39 -0.95 5.98 -5.06
CA ILE A 39 -2.32 6.13 -5.54
C ILE A 39 -3.04 7.15 -4.66
N ARG A 40 -3.49 8.24 -5.26
CA ARG A 40 -4.26 9.27 -4.56
C ARG A 40 -5.70 8.81 -4.37
N VAL A 41 -6.18 8.89 -3.13
CA VAL A 41 -7.58 8.68 -2.76
C VAL A 41 -8.12 9.90 -2.03
N MET A 42 -9.42 10.19 -2.13
CA MET A 42 -9.98 11.36 -1.44
C MET A 42 -9.90 11.24 0.08
N CYS A 43 -10.05 10.03 0.62
CA CYS A 43 -9.99 9.76 2.05
C CYS A 43 -9.37 8.39 2.30
N SER A 44 -8.65 8.19 3.40
CA SER A 44 -8.17 6.86 3.80
C SER A 44 -9.33 5.88 4.06
N GLY A 45 -10.52 6.38 4.44
CA GLY A 45 -11.73 5.55 4.61
C GLY A 45 -12.20 4.87 3.32
N ARG A 46 -11.71 5.32 2.16
CA ARG A 46 -11.93 4.72 0.83
C ARG A 46 -11.10 3.45 0.63
N VAL A 47 -10.07 3.21 1.44
CA VAL A 47 -9.22 2.01 1.34
C VAL A 47 -9.93 0.86 2.06
N ASP A 48 -10.67 0.07 1.29
CA ASP A 48 -11.31 -1.15 1.78
C ASP A 48 -10.32 -2.33 1.86
N PRO A 49 -10.56 -3.33 2.72
CA PRO A 49 -9.65 -4.46 2.86
C PRO A 49 -9.42 -5.24 1.58
N VAL A 50 -10.44 -5.34 0.72
CA VAL A 50 -10.32 -5.97 -0.61
C VAL A 50 -9.28 -5.27 -1.48
N ILE A 51 -9.12 -3.95 -1.38
CA ILE A 51 -8.13 -3.18 -2.15
C ILE A 51 -6.71 -3.56 -1.70
N ILE A 52 -6.53 -3.75 -0.39
CA ILE A 52 -5.25 -4.17 0.19
C ILE A 52 -4.93 -5.61 -0.26
N LEU A 53 -5.90 -6.53 -0.19
CA LEU A 53 -5.74 -7.90 -0.67
C LEU A 53 -5.41 -7.94 -2.18
N ASP A 54 -6.11 -7.15 -2.99
CA ASP A 54 -5.87 -7.04 -4.43
C ASP A 54 -4.45 -6.56 -4.73
N ALA A 55 -3.93 -5.60 -3.97
CA ALA A 55 -2.55 -5.16 -4.13
C ALA A 55 -1.54 -6.32 -4.00
N PHE A 56 -1.71 -7.17 -2.98
CA PHE A 56 -0.85 -8.35 -2.78
C PHE A 56 -1.07 -9.40 -3.88
N LEU A 57 -2.31 -9.64 -4.31
CA LEU A 57 -2.61 -10.52 -5.45
C LEU A 57 -1.94 -10.06 -6.75
N TYR A 58 -1.86 -8.74 -6.97
CA TYR A 58 -1.16 -8.16 -8.11
C TYR A 58 0.35 -8.02 -7.91
N GLY A 59 0.89 -8.62 -6.85
CA GLY A 59 2.32 -8.75 -6.65
C GLY A 59 2.97 -7.58 -5.92
N ALA A 60 2.22 -6.76 -5.17
CA ALA A 60 2.83 -5.85 -4.20
C ALA A 60 3.53 -6.64 -3.08
N ASP A 61 4.68 -6.14 -2.65
CA ASP A 61 5.43 -6.68 -1.51
C ASP A 61 5.10 -5.95 -0.21
N GLY A 62 4.59 -4.72 -0.33
CA GLY A 62 4.07 -3.94 0.79
C GLY A 62 2.97 -2.97 0.37
N VAL A 63 2.10 -2.65 1.33
CA VAL A 63 1.04 -1.66 1.17
C VAL A 63 1.19 -0.59 2.25
N PHE A 64 1.23 0.67 1.84
CA PHE A 64 1.19 1.82 2.72
C PHE A 64 -0.18 2.51 2.64
N VAL A 65 -0.76 2.91 3.78
CA VAL A 65 -2.01 3.69 3.82
C VAL A 65 -1.80 4.95 4.65
N GLY A 66 -1.92 6.11 4.01
CA GLY A 66 -1.74 7.42 4.63
C GLY A 66 -3.08 8.16 4.79
N GLY A 67 -3.33 8.70 5.98
CA GLY A 67 -4.57 9.42 6.29
C GLY A 67 -4.36 10.60 7.24
N CYS A 68 -5.43 11.38 7.41
CA CYS A 68 -5.47 12.50 8.37
C CYS A 68 -5.41 11.99 9.81
N HIS A 69 -4.91 12.82 10.72
CA HIS A 69 -4.97 12.61 12.16
C HIS A 69 -6.42 12.39 12.65
N PRO A 70 -6.68 11.54 13.67
CA PRO A 70 -8.04 11.36 14.21
C PRO A 70 -8.58 12.69 14.74
N GLY A 71 -9.77 13.09 14.30
CA GLY A 71 -10.36 14.39 14.60
C GLY A 71 -10.20 15.43 13.48
N ASP A 72 -9.18 15.28 12.62
CA ASP A 72 -8.87 16.21 11.53
C ASP A 72 -9.30 15.68 10.15
N CYS A 73 -10.14 14.64 10.13
CA CYS A 73 -10.59 14.08 8.86
C CYS A 73 -11.47 15.10 8.12
N HIS A 74 -11.11 15.40 6.87
CA HIS A 74 -11.95 16.24 6.00
C HIS A 74 -13.39 15.71 5.86
N TYR A 75 -13.56 14.38 5.93
CA TYR A 75 -14.86 13.72 5.89
C TYR A 75 -15.32 13.24 7.28
N LEU A 76 -14.91 13.94 8.34
CA LEU A 76 -15.25 13.75 9.75
C LEU A 76 -14.73 12.44 10.37
N GLN A 77 -15.16 11.29 9.84
CA GLN A 77 -14.93 9.99 10.47
C GLN A 77 -14.22 8.97 9.57
N GLY A 78 -13.90 9.34 8.33
CA GLY A 78 -13.33 8.41 7.33
C GLY A 78 -12.06 7.69 7.80
N ASN A 79 -11.17 8.37 8.53
CA ASN A 79 -9.95 7.79 9.06
C ASN A 79 -10.18 6.77 10.19
N TYR A 80 -11.19 6.96 11.05
CA TYR A 80 -11.55 5.96 12.08
C TYR A 80 -12.07 4.67 11.45
N TYR A 81 -12.83 4.76 10.36
CA TYR A 81 -13.23 3.58 9.60
C TYR A 81 -12.04 2.91 8.92
N ALA A 82 -11.12 3.71 8.37
CA ALA A 82 -9.89 3.20 7.76
C ALA A 82 -9.07 2.37 8.74
N GLU A 83 -8.90 2.82 9.99
CA GLU A 83 -8.16 2.09 11.03
C GLU A 83 -8.73 0.67 11.25
N LYS A 84 -10.05 0.57 11.43
CA LYS A 84 -10.74 -0.73 11.61
C LYS A 84 -10.63 -1.61 10.38
N LYS A 85 -10.76 -1.04 9.18
CA LYS A 85 -10.63 -1.76 7.90
C LYS A 85 -9.21 -2.31 7.72
N ILE A 86 -8.19 -1.50 7.97
CA ILE A 86 -6.79 -1.92 7.84
C ILE A 86 -6.46 -3.05 8.84
N GLU A 87 -6.95 -2.95 10.07
CA GLU A 87 -6.79 -4.02 11.06
C GLU A 87 -7.47 -5.32 10.60
N MET A 88 -8.66 -5.24 10.00
CA MET A 88 -9.30 -6.41 9.38
C MET A 88 -8.47 -6.98 8.23
N ALA A 89 -7.94 -6.13 7.35
CA ALA A 89 -7.10 -6.56 6.23
C ALA A 89 -5.85 -7.30 6.71
N LYS A 90 -5.18 -6.80 7.76
CA LYS A 90 -4.02 -7.45 8.38
C LYS A 90 -4.32 -8.84 8.90
N ARG A 91 -5.48 -9.05 9.53
CA ARG A 91 -5.91 -10.37 10.01
C ARG A 91 -6.14 -11.33 8.84
N LEU A 92 -6.82 -10.88 7.79
CA LEU A 92 -7.04 -11.69 6.59
C LEU A 92 -5.72 -12.07 5.90
N LEU A 93 -4.81 -11.12 5.78
CA LEU A 93 -3.47 -11.35 5.22
C LEU A 93 -2.68 -12.38 6.03
N LYS A 94 -2.77 -12.33 7.36
CA LYS A 94 -2.13 -13.32 8.24
C LYS A 94 -2.62 -14.74 7.96
N GLU A 95 -3.92 -14.92 7.76
CA GLU A 95 -4.50 -16.23 7.38
C GLU A 95 -3.98 -16.73 6.03
N ALA A 96 -3.66 -15.81 5.11
CA ALA A 96 -3.03 -16.13 3.82
C ALA A 96 -1.50 -16.39 3.93
N GLY A 97 -0.90 -16.23 5.11
CA GLY A 97 0.54 -16.35 5.31
C GLY A 97 1.34 -15.08 5.00
N VAL A 98 0.66 -13.95 4.76
CA VAL A 98 1.30 -12.63 4.63
C VAL A 98 1.52 -12.03 6.01
N SER A 99 2.75 -11.59 6.28
CA SER A 99 3.06 -10.85 7.51
C SER A 99 2.23 -9.55 7.61
N PRO A 100 1.50 -9.32 8.71
CA PRO A 100 0.73 -8.09 8.94
C PRO A 100 1.55 -6.80 8.84
N GLU A 101 2.86 -6.89 9.06
CA GLU A 101 3.82 -5.80 8.99
C GLU A 101 3.98 -5.29 7.55
N ALA A 102 3.73 -6.13 6.54
CA ALA A 102 3.71 -5.76 5.12
C ALA A 102 2.63 -4.70 4.81
N VAL A 103 1.67 -4.46 5.72
CA VAL A 103 0.74 -3.34 5.66
C VAL A 103 1.10 -2.30 6.71
N LYS A 104 1.56 -1.13 6.26
CA LYS A 104 1.83 0.03 7.13
C LYS A 104 0.72 1.06 7.00
N ALA A 105 0.25 1.58 8.13
CA ALA A 105 -0.73 2.66 8.14
C ALA A 105 -0.25 3.83 8.99
N GLU A 106 -0.42 5.03 8.47
CA GLU A 106 -0.14 6.28 9.15
C GLU A 106 -1.33 7.23 9.05
N LEU A 107 -2.21 7.13 10.05
CA LEU A 107 -3.43 7.93 10.16
C LEU A 107 -3.29 9.04 11.21
N LYS A 108 -2.09 9.58 11.41
CA LYS A 108 -1.75 10.36 12.63
C LYS A 108 -1.17 11.74 12.35
N LYS A 109 -1.14 12.23 11.10
CA LYS A 109 -0.31 13.40 10.76
C LYS A 109 -1.11 14.63 10.32
N THR A 110 -0.67 15.76 10.85
CA THR A 110 -1.01 17.14 10.48
C THR A 110 0.17 17.68 9.63
N PHE A 111 -0.04 18.63 8.72
CA PHE A 111 0.99 19.00 7.73
C PHE A 111 1.91 20.09 8.25
N SER A 112 3.00 19.67 8.90
CA SER A 112 4.21 20.48 9.05
C SER A 112 5.35 19.90 8.21
N GLU A 113 6.40 20.67 7.97
CA GLU A 113 7.61 20.17 7.30
C GLU A 113 8.25 18.98 8.04
N LYS A 114 8.18 18.97 9.38
CA LYS A 114 8.64 17.83 10.19
C LYS A 114 7.84 16.56 9.88
N ASP A 115 6.56 16.70 9.58
CA ASP A 115 5.70 15.56 9.28
C ASP A 115 5.92 15.03 7.86
N ALA A 116 6.27 15.90 6.91
CA ALA A 116 6.73 15.51 5.58
C ALA A 116 8.06 14.75 5.64
N ALA A 117 9.04 15.21 6.41
CA ALA A 117 10.30 14.49 6.63
C ALA A 117 10.06 13.09 7.23
N ARG A 118 9.16 13.00 8.22
CA ARG A 118 8.76 11.72 8.80
C ARG A 118 8.06 10.82 7.80
N LEU A 119 7.20 11.35 6.94
CA LEU A 119 6.52 10.56 5.91
C LEU A 119 7.52 9.96 4.92
N ALA A 120 8.49 10.74 4.46
CA ALA A 120 9.59 10.25 3.61
C ALA A 120 10.38 9.12 4.31
N LEU A 121 10.65 9.26 5.61
CA LEU A 121 11.29 8.20 6.40
C LEU A 121 10.42 6.94 6.50
N SER A 122 9.10 7.10 6.66
CA SER A 122 8.17 5.97 6.73
C SER A 122 8.16 5.14 5.45
N PHE A 123 8.32 5.76 4.28
CA PHE A 123 8.47 5.02 3.02
C PHE A 123 9.71 4.13 3.00
N LYS A 124 10.82 4.60 3.60
CA LYS A 124 12.03 3.80 3.77
C LYS A 124 11.81 2.59 4.67
N ILE A 125 11.05 2.75 5.76
CA ILE A 125 10.74 1.66 6.68
C ILE A 125 9.94 0.55 5.99
N VAL A 126 8.97 0.89 5.12
CA VAL A 126 8.18 -0.14 4.40
C VAL A 126 9.07 -0.98 3.48
N GLN A 127 10.09 -0.39 2.87
CA GLN A 127 11.09 -1.12 2.08
C GLN A 127 11.96 -2.06 2.94
N GLU A 128 12.29 -1.66 4.17
CA GLU A 128 13.05 -2.53 5.08
C GLU A 128 12.21 -3.70 5.62
N ILE A 129 10.91 -3.48 5.81
CA ILE A 129 9.97 -4.53 6.26
C ILE A 129 9.84 -5.63 5.21
N ASP A 130 9.77 -5.31 3.91
CA ASP A 130 9.73 -6.32 2.85
C ASP A 130 10.89 -7.32 2.95
N ARG A 131 12.12 -6.84 3.22
CA ARG A 131 13.30 -7.72 3.39
C ARG A 131 13.13 -8.74 4.52
N LEU A 132 12.32 -8.41 5.53
CA LEU A 132 12.07 -9.24 6.70
C LEU A 132 10.87 -10.17 6.51
N CYS A 133 9.90 -9.79 5.66
CA CYS A 133 8.64 -10.51 5.50
C CYS A 133 8.73 -11.72 4.54
N ASN A 134 9.83 -11.88 3.79
CA ASN A 134 10.04 -13.00 2.85
C ASN A 134 8.83 -13.27 1.95
N THR A 135 8.15 -12.21 1.50
CA THR A 135 6.99 -12.25 0.57
C THR A 135 7.37 -12.80 -0.81
N GLY A 136 8.65 -13.11 -1.04
CA GLY A 136 9.18 -13.60 -2.31
C GLY A 136 8.64 -14.95 -2.77
N ALA A 137 8.10 -15.78 -1.88
CA ALA A 137 7.42 -17.02 -2.28
C ALA A 137 5.92 -16.74 -2.50
N LYS A 138 5.59 -15.97 -3.55
CA LYS A 138 4.21 -15.84 -4.10
C LYS A 138 3.82 -17.14 -4.80
N THR A 139 3.81 -18.24 -4.04
CA THR A 139 3.47 -19.58 -4.54
C THR A 139 2.04 -19.61 -5.05
N GLU A 140 1.71 -20.62 -5.84
CA GLU A 140 0.33 -20.82 -6.31
C GLU A 140 -0.66 -20.96 -5.13
N GLU A 141 -0.23 -21.63 -4.05
CA GLU A 141 -0.99 -21.74 -2.79
C GLU A 141 -1.24 -20.38 -2.12
N TYR A 142 -0.25 -19.48 -2.14
CA TYR A 142 -0.39 -18.12 -1.64
C TYR A 142 -1.46 -17.34 -2.44
N LEU A 143 -1.40 -17.41 -3.76
CA LEU A 143 -2.33 -16.73 -4.65
C LEU A 143 -3.76 -17.28 -4.52
N ASP A 144 -3.89 -18.60 -4.33
CA ASP A 144 -5.18 -19.25 -4.14
C ASP A 144 -5.84 -18.81 -2.82
N ARG A 145 -5.09 -18.85 -1.71
CA ARG A 145 -5.59 -18.38 -0.39
C ARG A 145 -6.05 -16.93 -0.43
N LEU A 146 -5.26 -16.04 -1.04
CA LEU A 146 -5.65 -14.64 -1.19
C LEU A 146 -6.88 -14.48 -2.09
N SER A 147 -6.97 -15.24 -3.18
CA SER A 147 -8.11 -15.19 -4.11
C SER A 147 -9.41 -15.62 -3.44
N VAL A 148 -9.36 -16.65 -2.60
CA VAL A 148 -10.50 -17.09 -1.78
C VAL A 148 -10.94 -15.97 -0.84
N LEU A 149 -10.04 -15.42 -0.03
CA LEU A 149 -10.34 -14.33 0.91
C LEU A 149 -10.86 -13.07 0.19
N ARG A 150 -10.30 -12.75 -0.98
CA ARG A 150 -10.76 -11.66 -1.83
C ARG A 150 -12.21 -11.89 -2.27
N ASN A 151 -12.57 -13.08 -2.73
CA ASN A 151 -13.93 -13.37 -3.18
C ASN A 151 -14.94 -13.27 -2.03
N TYR A 152 -14.57 -13.66 -0.81
CA TYR A 152 -15.40 -13.44 0.38
C TYR A 152 -15.57 -11.95 0.74
N THR A 153 -14.56 -11.12 0.46
CA THR A 153 -14.59 -9.68 0.76
C THR A 153 -15.21 -8.84 -0.36
N LYS A 154 -15.30 -9.35 -1.59
CA LYS A 154 -15.94 -8.67 -2.73
C LYS A 154 -17.41 -8.33 -2.51
N GLY A 155 -18.16 -9.17 -1.80
CA GLY A 155 -19.56 -8.90 -1.45
C GLY A 155 -19.78 -7.64 -0.60
N PHE A 156 -18.70 -7.00 -0.12
CA PHE A 156 -18.74 -5.76 0.65
C PHE A 156 -18.36 -4.50 -0.15
N SER A 157 -17.89 -4.61 -1.41
CA SER A 157 -17.21 -3.51 -2.11
C SER A 157 -17.36 -3.60 -3.65
N ASP A 158 -18.56 -3.33 -4.17
CA ASP A 158 -18.85 -3.36 -5.63
C ASP A 158 -18.35 -2.13 -6.41
N LYS A 159 -17.50 -1.28 -5.82
CA LYS A 159 -16.98 -0.09 -6.50
C LYS A 159 -15.46 -0.09 -6.41
N PHE A 160 -14.82 0.24 -7.53
CA PHE A 160 -13.39 0.57 -7.71
C PHE A 160 -12.44 -0.59 -8.02
N THR A 161 -12.50 -1.01 -9.28
CA THR A 161 -11.53 -1.86 -9.97
C THR A 161 -10.43 -1.07 -10.70
N THR A 162 -10.71 0.13 -11.21
CA THR A 162 -9.84 0.78 -12.22
C THR A 162 -8.45 1.24 -11.73
N GLN A 163 -8.31 1.84 -10.54
CA GLN A 163 -7.00 2.32 -10.05
C GLN A 163 -6.07 1.16 -9.63
N VAL A 164 -6.65 0.08 -9.11
CA VAL A 164 -5.91 -1.13 -8.76
C VAL A 164 -5.59 -1.92 -10.03
N GLU A 165 -6.46 -1.91 -11.03
CA GLU A 165 -6.18 -2.45 -12.37
C GLU A 165 -5.07 -1.67 -13.09
N GLU A 166 -4.97 -0.35 -12.91
CA GLU A 166 -3.84 0.44 -13.42
C GLU A 166 -2.53 0.02 -12.76
N PHE A 167 -2.51 -0.15 -11.43
CA PHE A 167 -1.37 -0.75 -10.73
C PHE A 167 -1.07 -2.15 -11.26
N ALA A 168 -2.08 -3.01 -11.44
CA ALA A 168 -1.92 -4.36 -11.98
C ALA A 168 -1.36 -4.37 -13.42
N ARG A 169 -1.78 -3.44 -14.28
CA ARG A 169 -1.26 -3.28 -15.65
C ARG A 169 0.20 -2.87 -15.64
N PHE A 170 0.56 -1.90 -14.80
CA PHE A 170 1.95 -1.49 -14.61
C PHE A 170 2.80 -2.64 -14.09
N MET A 171 2.31 -3.39 -13.09
CA MET A 171 3.02 -4.54 -12.53
C MET A 171 3.22 -5.65 -13.56
N LYS A 172 2.23 -5.92 -14.42
CA LYS A 172 2.39 -6.85 -15.55
C LYS A 172 3.46 -6.38 -16.53
N GLN A 173 3.55 -5.08 -16.80
CA GLN A 173 4.55 -4.50 -17.68
C GLN A 173 5.96 -4.61 -17.09
N GLU A 174 6.16 -4.26 -15.81
CA GLU A 174 7.46 -4.43 -15.12
C GLU A 174 7.86 -5.91 -14.98
N GLN A 175 6.90 -6.81 -14.76
CA GLN A 175 7.18 -8.24 -14.65
C GLN A 175 7.57 -8.87 -16.00
N LEU A 176 6.99 -8.42 -17.11
CA LEU A 176 7.39 -8.81 -18.47
C LEU A 176 8.78 -8.29 -18.81
N GLU A 177 9.08 -7.02 -18.51
CA GLU A 177 10.42 -6.44 -18.70
C GLU A 177 11.50 -7.18 -17.89
N TYR A 178 11.17 -7.67 -16.69
CA TYR A 178 12.10 -8.46 -15.87
C TYR A 178 12.32 -9.89 -16.43
N LEU A 179 11.30 -10.49 -17.06
CA LEU A 179 11.39 -11.83 -17.65
C LEU A 179 12.07 -11.82 -19.03
N ASP A 180 11.92 -10.74 -19.79
CA ASP A 180 12.60 -10.56 -21.09
C ASP A 180 14.10 -10.24 -20.95
N GLU A 181 14.55 -9.73 -19.79
CA GLU A 181 15.97 -9.50 -19.47
C GLU A 181 16.71 -10.76 -18.97
N GLU A 182 16.00 -11.88 -18.77
CA GLU A 182 16.57 -13.17 -18.31
C GLU A 182 17.04 -14.10 -19.45
N TYR A 183 16.98 -13.66 -20.72
CA TYR A 183 17.46 -14.38 -21.91
C TYR A 183 18.55 -13.62 -22.69
#